data_AF-A0A359CYN2-F1
#
_entry.id   AF-A0A359CYN2-F1
#
_cell.length_a   1.000
_cell.length_b   1.000
_cell.length_c   1.000
_cell.angle_alpha   90.00
_cell.angle_beta   90.00
_cell.angle_gamma   90.00
#
_symmetry.space_group_name_H-M   'P 1'
#
loop_
_entity.id
_entity.type
_entity.pdbx_description
1 polymer ?
#
loop_
_entity_poly.entity_id
_entity_poly.type
_entity_poly.pdbx_seq_one_letter_code
_entity_poly.pdbx_strand_id
1 'polypeptide(L)'
;MGFNKCTWLFNVQIDIKKQEFLPGDSVLLASDGFYEGINMFENEITGLSCHSDIEKGLQSLFACNEGLFNDDASAIFIRRK
;
A
#
# COMPACT_ATOMS: atom_id res chain seq x y z
N MET A 1 -18.34 20.75 37.31
CA MET A 1 -18.07 20.75 35.86
C MET A 1 -16.83 19.90 35.62
N GLY A 2 -17.03 18.63 35.28
CA GLY A 2 -15.93 17.70 35.01
C GLY A 2 -15.54 17.77 33.54
N PHE A 3 -14.27 18.07 33.27
CA PHE A 3 -13.69 17.92 31.94
C PHE A 3 -13.64 16.42 31.60
N ASN A 4 -14.34 16.00 30.54
CA ASN A 4 -14.16 14.69 29.93
C ASN A 4 -12.74 14.62 29.36
N LYS A 5 -11.82 13.99 30.11
CA LYS A 5 -10.54 13.55 29.57
C LYS A 5 -10.80 12.35 28.67
N CYS A 6 -10.71 12.54 27.36
CA CYS A 6 -10.44 11.42 26.45
C CYS A 6 -9.02 10.92 26.73
N THR A 7 -8.89 9.89 27.56
CA THR A 7 -7.64 9.15 27.78
C THR A 7 -7.56 7.99 26.80
N TRP A 8 -6.94 8.21 25.64
CA TRP A 8 -6.39 7.13 24.83
C TRP A 8 -4.87 7.12 25.04
N LEU A 9 -4.44 6.65 26.22
CA LEU A 9 -3.04 6.31 26.47
C LEU A 9 -2.81 4.90 25.93
N PHE A 10 -2.55 4.79 24.63
CA PHE A 10 -2.06 3.55 24.05
C PHE A 10 -0.54 3.62 23.93
N ASN A 11 0.16 2.61 24.47
CA ASN A 11 1.55 2.36 24.13
C ASN A 11 1.60 1.94 22.66
N VAL A 12 1.83 2.91 21.76
CA VAL A 12 2.01 2.64 20.33
C VAL A 12 3.36 1.95 20.15
N GLN A 13 3.35 0.72 19.67
CA GLN A 13 4.54 0.00 19.28
C GLN A 13 4.82 0.28 17.80
N ILE A 14 5.92 0.98 17.52
CA ILE A 14 6.36 1.29 16.15
C ILE A 14 7.50 0.34 15.81
N ASP A 15 7.34 -0.44 14.74
CA ASP A 15 8.40 -1.26 14.18
C ASP A 15 9.20 -0.42 13.16
N ILE A 16 10.48 -0.22 13.42
CA ILE A 16 11.38 0.55 12.55
C ILE A 16 12.37 -0.41 11.90
N LYS A 17 12.23 -0.60 10.59
CA LYS A 17 13.14 -1.41 9.78
C LYS A 17 13.95 -0.52 8.84
N LYS A 18 15.24 -0.82 8.73
CA LYS A 18 16.12 -0.22 7.72
C LYS A 18 16.29 -1.22 6.58
N GLN A 19 16.09 -0.74 5.36
CA GLN A 19 16.27 -1.51 4.13
C GLN A 19 17.09 -0.67 3.16
N GLU A 20 18.11 -1.26 2.55
CA GLU A 20 18.84 -0.64 1.46
C GLU A 20 18.13 -0.94 0.13
N PHE A 21 18.09 0.06 -0.76
CA PHE A 21 17.47 -0.03 -2.09
C PHE A 21 18.54 0.17 -3.17
N LEU A 22 18.61 -0.74 -4.14
CA LEU A 22 19.46 -0.63 -5.32
C LEU A 22 18.71 0.09 -6.46
N PRO A 23 19.43 0.63 -7.47
CA PRO A 23 18.80 1.15 -8.67
C PRO A 23 17.92 0.09 -9.35
N GLY A 24 16.68 0.44 -9.68
CA GLY A 24 15.68 -0.49 -10.20
C GLY A 24 14.77 -1.11 -9.14
N ASP A 25 15.18 -1.10 -7.86
CA ASP A 25 14.33 -1.61 -6.78
C ASP A 25 13.06 -0.76 -6.65
N SER A 26 11.98 -1.45 -6.28
CA SER A 26 10.67 -0.87 -6.11
C SER A 26 10.06 -1.27 -4.77
N VAL A 27 9.29 -0.37 -4.19
CA VAL A 27 8.54 -0.57 -2.95
C VAL A 27 7.08 -0.25 -3.20
N LEU A 28 6.22 -1.13 -2.70
CA LEU A 28 4.79 -0.90 -2.60
C LEU A 28 4.40 -0.81 -1.13
N LEU A 29 3.81 0.31 -0.74
CA LEU A 29 3.11 0.45 0.53
C LEU A 29 1.62 0.41 0.24
N ALA A 30 0.87 -0.44 0.93
CA ALA A 30 -0.55 -0.62 0.67
C ALA A 30 -1.32 -0.74 1.99
N SER A 31 -2.58 -0.30 1.99
CA SER A 31 -3.53 -0.64 3.06
C SER A 31 -3.94 -2.11 2.96
N ASP A 32 -4.47 -2.63 4.06
CA ASP A 32 -5.14 -3.94 4.12
C ASP A 32 -6.27 -4.05 3.09
N GLY A 33 -7.10 -3.02 2.95
CA GLY A 33 -8.16 -2.99 1.93
C GLY A 33 -7.66 -3.23 0.50
N PHE A 34 -6.44 -2.76 0.18
CA PHE A 34 -5.81 -3.05 -1.11
C PHE A 34 -5.35 -4.51 -1.22
N TYR A 35 -4.76 -5.07 -0.16
CA TYR A 35 -4.30 -6.46 -0.15
C TYR A 35 -5.46 -7.46 -0.26
N GLU A 36 -6.56 -7.18 0.45
CA GLU A 36 -7.74 -8.04 0.47
C GLU A 36 -8.52 -8.05 -0.85
N GLY A 37 -8.48 -6.95 -1.60
CA GLY A 37 -9.16 -6.84 -2.90
C GLY A 37 -8.42 -7.47 -4.08
N ILE A 38 -7.16 -7.89 -3.92
CA ILE A 38 -6.34 -8.43 -5.01
C ILE A 38 -6.17 -9.94 -4.88
N ASN A 39 -6.80 -10.69 -5.78
CA ASN A 39 -6.78 -12.15 -5.77
C ASN A 39 -5.40 -12.78 -6.06
N MET A 40 -4.58 -12.15 -6.91
CA MET A 40 -3.24 -12.65 -7.26
C MET A 40 -2.17 -11.57 -7.08
N PHE A 41 -2.04 -11.10 -5.84
CA PHE A 41 -1.16 -9.99 -5.46
C PHE A 41 0.25 -10.11 -6.06
N GLU A 42 0.92 -11.26 -5.89
CA GLU A 42 2.28 -11.43 -6.42
C GLU A 42 2.34 -11.28 -7.95
N ASN A 43 1.39 -11.86 -8.69
CA ASN A 43 1.39 -11.79 -10.16
C ASN A 43 1.10 -10.38 -10.68
N GLU A 44 0.11 -9.70 -10.07
CA GLU A 44 -0.32 -8.37 -10.50
C GLU A 44 0.73 -7.30 -10.15
N ILE A 45 1.36 -7.39 -8.97
CA ILE A 45 2.42 -6.46 -8.57
C ILE A 45 3.72 -6.69 -9.36
N THR A 46 4.04 -7.94 -9.70
CA THR A 46 5.19 -8.22 -10.59
C THR A 46 4.95 -7.59 -11.97
N GLY A 47 3.71 -7.61 -12.48
CA GLY A 47 3.32 -6.93 -13.72
C GLY A 47 3.55 -5.41 -13.70
N LEU A 48 3.29 -4.73 -12.57
CA LEU A 48 3.58 -3.30 -12.40
C LEU A 48 5.07 -2.98 -12.52
N SER A 49 5.92 -3.91 -12.10
CA SER A 49 7.38 -3.76 -12.15
C SER A 49 7.88 -3.65 -13.60
N CYS A 50 7.19 -4.32 -14.53
CA CYS A 50 7.51 -4.32 -15.96
C CYS A 50 7.03 -3.07 -16.70
N HIS A 51 6.16 -2.25 -16.10
CA HIS A 51 5.65 -1.05 -16.75
C HIS A 51 6.68 0.09 -16.67
N SER A 52 6.92 0.74 -17.81
CA SER A 52 7.70 1.97 -17.89
C SER A 52 6.96 3.16 -17.26
N ASP A 53 5.63 3.13 -17.32
CA ASP A 53 4.71 4.08 -16.72
C ASP A 53 3.95 3.41 -15.56
N ILE A 54 4.52 3.55 -14.37
CA ILE A 54 4.02 2.94 -13.13
C ILE A 54 2.64 3.48 -12.76
N GLU A 55 2.40 4.76 -13.02
CA GLU A 55 1.14 5.42 -12.67
C GLU A 55 -0.03 4.80 -13.43
N LYS A 56 0.13 4.62 -14.75
CA LYS A 56 -0.86 3.92 -15.57
C LYS A 56 -1.07 2.48 -15.13
N GLY A 57 0.00 1.78 -14.79
CA GLY A 57 -0.08 0.41 -14.27
C GLY A 57 -0.92 0.34 -13.00
N LEU A 58 -0.63 1.20 -12.02
CA LEU A 58 -1.36 1.26 -10.74
C LEU A 58 -2.83 1.61 -10.97
N GLN A 59 -3.11 2.63 -11.77
CA GLN A 59 -4.49 3.02 -12.10
C GLN A 59 -5.26 1.86 -12.75
N SER A 60 -4.62 1.13 -13.66
CA SER A 60 -5.25 -0.04 -14.31
C SER A 60 -5.54 -1.14 -13.30
N LEU A 61 -4.60 -1.41 -12.39
CA LEU A 61 -4.77 -2.42 -11.34
C LEU A 61 -5.92 -2.05 -10.39
N PHE A 62 -6.01 -0.78 -9.97
CA PHE A 62 -7.14 -0.30 -9.17
C PHE A 62 -8.46 -0.45 -9.92
N ALA A 63 -8.53 -0.03 -11.19
CA ALA A 63 -9.75 -0.11 -11.98
C ALA A 63 -10.20 -1.57 -12.22
N CYS A 64 -9.27 -2.51 -12.42
CA CYS A 64 -9.60 -3.93 -12.61
C CYS A 64 -10.15 -4.59 -11.33
N ASN A 65 -9.77 -4.08 -10.16
CA ASN A 65 -10.13 -4.66 -8.86
C ASN A 65 -11.13 -3.80 -8.06
N GLU A 66 -11.66 -2.72 -8.63
CA GLU A 66 -12.52 -1.75 -7.91
C GLU A 66 -13.73 -2.41 -7.23
N GLY A 67 -14.37 -3.37 -7.92
CA GLY A 67 -15.51 -4.12 -7.39
C GLY A 67 -15.16 -5.22 -6.37
N LEU A 68 -13.87 -5.42 -6.08
CA LEU A 68 -13.37 -6.41 -5.12
C LEU A 68 -12.90 -5.78 -3.82
N PHE A 69 -12.71 -4.45 -3.78
CA PHE A 69 -12.36 -3.73 -2.56
C PHE A 69 -13.58 -3.64 -1.65
N ASN A 70 -13.54 -4.35 -0.53
CA ASN A 70 -14.58 -4.31 0.51
C ASN A 70 -14.34 -3.21 1.56
N ASP A 71 -13.20 -2.52 1.47
CA ASP A 71 -12.78 -1.41 2.34
C ASP A 71 -11.97 -0.38 1.52
N ASP A 72 -11.67 0.77 2.13
CA ASP A 72 -10.86 1.82 1.53
C ASP A 72 -9.45 1.31 1.15
N ALA A 73 -9.22 1.17 -0.16
CA ALA A 73 -7.95 0.71 -0.71
C ALA A 73 -7.02 1.90 -1.01
N SER A 74 -5.78 1.84 -0.54
CA SER A 74 -4.75 2.84 -0.81
C SER A 74 -3.42 2.16 -1.11
N ALA A 75 -2.67 2.69 -2.08
CA ALA A 75 -1.35 2.19 -2.40
C ALA A 75 -0.40 3.31 -2.84
N ILE A 76 0.88 3.17 -2.48
CA ILE A 76 1.99 4.05 -2.85
C ILE A 76 3.08 3.18 -3.44
N PHE A 77 3.48 3.47 -4.69
CA PHE A 77 4.57 2.79 -5.35
C PHE A 77 5.77 3.74 -5.52
N ILE A 78 6.93 3.31 -5.06
CA ILE A 78 8.18 4.07 -5.11
C ILE A 78 9.20 3.23 -5.90
N ARG A 79 9.78 3.80 -6.95
CA ARG A 79 10.88 3.16 -7.71
C ARG A 79 12.13 4.00 -7.62
N ARG A 80 13.25 3.38 -7.23
CA ARG A 80 14.56 4.03 -7.26
C ARG A 80 15.05 4.04 -8.71
N LYS A 81 15.12 5.24 -9.29
CA LYS A 81 15.72 5.47 -10.61
C LYS A 81 17.24 5.54 -10.51
#